data_AF-A0A0X8DF69-F1
#
_entry.id   AF-A0A0X8DF69-F1
#
_cell.length_a   1.000
_cell.length_b   1.000
_cell.length_c   1.000
_cell.angle_alpha   90.00
_cell.angle_beta   90.00
_cell.angle_gamma   90.00
#
_symmetry.space_group_name_H-M   'P 1'
#
loop_
_entity.id
_entity.type
_entity.pdbx_description
1 polymer ?
#
loop_
_entity_poly.entity_id
_entity_poly.type
_entity_poly.pdbx_seq_one_letter_code
_entity_poly.pdbx_strand_id
1 'polypeptide(L)'
;MLLRGLIVLLGAVYCYAQSGPKEYALQCQKDYNIPDDVFKKIQWNLKATDEQNVNQRCFIECMLKAEGTIKNGELDQDFVVEEAKKDLVQVNLTLDEPKFRRSVATCAAQDGQGQCTRSNNIWKCLADLLSGGLPLVS
;
A
#
# COMPACT_ATOMS: atom_id res chain seq x y z
N MET A 1 16.75 -45.18 -6.77
CA MET A 1 15.90 -44.32 -5.93
C MET A 1 16.57 -42.95 -5.70
N LEU A 2 16.82 -42.16 -6.75
CA LEU A 2 17.42 -40.81 -6.63
C LEU A 2 16.68 -39.72 -7.42
N LEU A 3 15.56 -40.05 -8.08
CA LEU A 3 14.83 -39.13 -8.95
C LEU A 3 13.66 -38.39 -8.25
N ARG A 4 13.37 -38.69 -6.99
CA ARG A 4 12.24 -38.11 -6.24
C ARG A 4 12.58 -36.85 -5.43
N GLY A 5 13.88 -36.55 -5.24
CA GLY A 5 14.32 -35.37 -4.48
C GLY A 5 14.35 -34.06 -5.26
N LEU A 6 14.42 -34.12 -6.60
CA LEU A 6 14.60 -32.92 -7.43
C LEU A 6 13.30 -32.15 -7.70
N ILE A 7 12.14 -32.79 -7.54
CA ILE A 7 10.83 -32.19 -7.87
C ILE A 7 10.37 -31.21 -6.77
N VAL A 8 10.79 -31.41 -5.51
CA VAL A 8 10.35 -30.58 -4.38
C VAL A 8 11.03 -29.20 -4.38
N LEU A 9 12.27 -29.09 -4.86
CA LEU A 9 13.00 -27.81 -4.88
C LEU A 9 12.50 -26.84 -5.97
N LEU A 10 11.96 -27.34 -7.08
CA LEU A 10 11.41 -26.48 -8.14
C LEU A 10 10.04 -25.87 -7.78
N GLY A 11 9.27 -26.51 -6.88
CA GLY A 11 7.99 -25.99 -6.41
C GLY A 11 8.12 -24.75 -5.51
N ALA A 12 9.17 -24.67 -4.68
CA ALA A 12 9.39 -23.53 -3.79
C ALA A 12 9.82 -22.26 -4.55
N VAL A 13 10.58 -22.39 -5.65
CA VAL A 13 11.01 -21.23 -6.47
C VAL A 13 9.85 -20.60 -7.23
N TYR A 14 8.86 -21.40 -7.65
CA TYR A 14 7.70 -20.91 -8.38
C TYR A 14 6.75 -20.05 -7.54
N CYS A 15 6.64 -20.28 -6.22
CA CYS A 15 5.79 -19.47 -5.35
C CYS A 15 6.32 -18.04 -5.12
N TYR A 16 7.64 -17.82 -5.16
CA TYR A 16 8.20 -16.47 -4.94
C TYR A 16 8.06 -15.54 -6.16
N ALA A 17 7.76 -16.09 -7.34
CA ALA A 17 7.76 -15.33 -8.60
C ALA A 17 6.44 -14.60 -8.91
N GLN A 18 5.37 -14.75 -8.10
CA GLN A 18 4.01 -14.45 -8.56
C GLN A 18 3.43 -13.07 -8.20
N SER A 19 4.09 -12.23 -7.38
CA SER A 19 3.61 -10.85 -7.15
C SER A 19 4.67 -9.83 -7.55
N GLY A 20 4.99 -9.81 -8.85
CA GLY A 20 5.70 -8.68 -9.44
C GLY A 20 4.94 -7.36 -9.21
N PRO A 21 5.63 -6.21 -9.34
CA PRO A 21 4.98 -4.90 -9.20
C PRO A 21 3.84 -4.77 -10.21
N LYS A 22 2.70 -4.24 -9.77
CA LYS A 22 1.57 -3.94 -10.64
C LYS A 22 1.98 -2.94 -11.72
N GLU A 23 1.38 -3.02 -12.91
CA GLU A 23 1.76 -2.22 -14.08
C GLU A 23 1.78 -0.71 -13.80
N TYR A 24 0.77 -0.19 -13.08
CA TYR A 24 0.74 1.22 -12.70
C TYR A 24 1.88 1.63 -11.78
N ALA A 25 2.39 0.72 -10.94
CA ALA A 25 3.51 1.04 -10.05
C ALA A 25 4.79 1.28 -10.87
N LEU A 26 5.00 0.47 -11.92
CA LEU A 26 6.11 0.67 -12.87
C LEU A 26 5.93 1.96 -13.69
N GLN A 27 4.70 2.32 -14.05
CA GLN A 27 4.43 3.58 -14.74
C GLN A 27 4.75 4.78 -13.83
N CYS A 28 4.21 4.79 -12.61
CA CYS A 28 4.50 5.82 -11.62
C CYS A 28 6.01 5.92 -11.32
N GLN A 29 6.71 4.79 -11.26
CA GLN A 29 8.17 4.76 -11.07
C GLN A 29 8.89 5.57 -12.15
N LYS A 30 8.50 5.37 -13.42
CA LYS A 30 9.07 6.08 -14.57
C LYS A 30 8.71 7.57 -14.54
N ASP A 31 7.43 7.89 -14.30
CA ASP A 31 6.93 9.27 -14.33
C ASP A 31 7.67 10.18 -13.33
N TYR A 32 8.04 9.62 -12.18
CA TYR A 32 8.75 10.35 -11.12
C TYR A 32 10.25 10.04 -11.03
N ASN A 33 10.80 9.32 -12.01
CA ASN A 33 12.22 8.96 -12.08
C ASN A 33 12.74 8.33 -10.79
N ILE A 34 12.00 7.36 -10.23
CA ILE A 34 12.37 6.69 -8.99
C ILE A 34 13.40 5.58 -9.27
N PRO A 35 14.60 5.64 -8.66
CA PRO A 35 15.60 4.58 -8.80
C PRO A 35 15.07 3.22 -8.35
N ASP A 36 15.53 2.13 -8.97
CA ASP A 36 15.03 0.77 -8.68
C ASP A 36 15.20 0.36 -7.21
N ASP A 37 16.30 0.76 -6.56
CA ASP A 37 16.53 0.45 -5.15
C ASP A 37 15.58 1.23 -4.23
N VAL A 38 15.29 2.48 -4.57
CA VAL A 38 14.30 3.32 -3.88
C VAL A 38 12.90 2.75 -4.10
N PHE A 39 12.55 2.40 -5.33
CA PHE A 39 11.27 1.79 -5.68
C PHE A 39 11.01 0.53 -4.84
N LYS A 40 11.98 -0.38 -4.79
CA LYS A 40 11.89 -1.60 -3.96
C LYS A 40 11.71 -1.29 -2.47
N LYS A 41 12.44 -0.30 -1.94
CA LYS A 41 12.30 0.13 -0.54
C LYS A 41 10.93 0.73 -0.24
N ILE A 42 10.38 1.53 -1.16
CA ILE A 42 9.03 2.10 -0.99
C ILE A 42 7.98 1.00 -1.05
N GLN A 43 8.11 0.02 -1.97
CA GLN A 43 7.20 -1.12 -2.03
C GLN A 43 7.23 -1.97 -0.76
N TRP A 44 8.40 -2.14 -0.15
CA TRP A 44 8.54 -2.92 1.07
C TRP A 44 8.04 -2.18 2.33
N ASN A 45 8.43 -0.92 2.49
CA ASN A 45 8.13 -0.15 3.70
C ASN A 45 6.81 0.61 3.62
N LEU A 46 6.20 0.66 2.43
CA LEU A 46 5.00 1.44 2.14
C LEU A 46 5.17 2.92 2.50
N LYS A 47 6.38 3.48 2.39
CA LYS A 47 6.68 4.88 2.75
C LYS A 47 7.81 5.43 1.88
N ALA A 48 7.82 6.75 1.69
CA ALA A 48 8.94 7.42 1.04
C ALA A 48 10.23 7.17 1.83
N THR A 49 11.33 6.92 1.13
CA THR A 49 12.65 6.75 1.77
C THR A 49 13.26 8.09 2.20
N ASP A 50 12.92 9.14 1.48
CA ASP A 50 13.24 10.53 1.81
C ASP A 50 11.97 11.37 1.70
N GLU A 51 11.47 11.83 2.85
CA GLU A 51 10.24 12.62 2.92
C GLU A 51 10.40 14.04 2.36
N GLN A 52 11.62 14.54 2.19
CA GLN A 52 11.87 15.84 1.57
C GLN A 52 11.89 15.75 0.04
N ASN A 53 12.08 14.55 -0.52
CA ASN A 53 12.09 14.33 -1.95
C ASN A 53 10.67 14.39 -2.55
N VAL A 54 10.40 15.46 -3.33
CA VAL A 54 9.12 15.68 -4.02
C VAL A 54 8.73 14.49 -4.91
N ASN A 55 9.68 13.93 -5.67
CA ASN A 55 9.40 12.84 -6.59
C ASN A 55 8.94 11.59 -5.85
N GLN A 56 9.53 11.27 -4.70
CA GLN A 56 9.10 10.11 -3.91
C GLN A 56 7.70 10.30 -3.32
N ARG A 57 7.38 11.51 -2.84
CA ARG A 57 6.01 11.82 -2.37
C ARG A 57 4.99 11.73 -3.50
N CYS A 58 5.34 12.25 -4.67
CA CYS A 58 4.45 12.22 -5.83
C CYS A 58 4.33 10.83 -6.48
N PHE A 59 5.36 9.99 -6.38
CA PHE A 59 5.27 8.58 -6.71
C PHE A 59 4.21 7.87 -5.85
N ILE A 60 4.19 8.13 -4.54
CA ILE A 60 3.16 7.57 -3.63
C ILE A 60 1.78 8.07 -4.04
N GLU A 61 1.61 9.38 -4.28
CA GLU A 61 0.32 9.91 -4.75
C GLU A 61 -0.13 9.26 -6.07
N CYS A 62 0.79 9.02 -7.00
CA CYS A 62 0.49 8.36 -8.26
C CYS A 62 -0.04 6.94 -8.05
N MET A 63 0.60 6.15 -7.16
CA MET A 63 0.11 4.82 -6.82
C MET A 63 -1.29 4.87 -6.20
N LEU A 64 -1.52 5.78 -5.25
CA LEU A 64 -2.82 5.92 -4.58
C LEU A 64 -3.94 6.34 -5.54
N LYS A 65 -3.63 7.19 -6.53
CA LYS A 65 -4.58 7.57 -7.58
C LYS A 65 -4.86 6.41 -8.53
N ALA A 66 -3.83 5.67 -8.93
CA ALA A 66 -3.98 4.52 -9.82
C ALA A 66 -4.82 3.39 -9.20
N GLU A 67 -4.70 3.21 -7.88
CA GLU A 67 -5.53 2.27 -7.12
C GLU A 67 -6.96 2.76 -6.86
N GLY A 68 -7.21 4.06 -7.05
CA GLY A 68 -8.48 4.69 -6.72
C GLY A 68 -8.64 5.06 -5.24
N THR A 69 -7.60 4.83 -4.42
CA THR A 69 -7.53 5.24 -3.01
C THR A 69 -7.63 6.75 -2.85
N ILE A 70 -7.04 7.52 -3.76
CA ILE A 70 -7.20 8.98 -3.83
C ILE A 70 -7.92 9.37 -5.11
N LYS A 71 -9.02 10.12 -4.98
CA LYS A 71 -9.80 10.69 -6.09
C LYS A 71 -9.92 12.19 -5.90
N ASN A 72 -9.64 12.96 -6.95
CA ASN A 72 -9.69 14.43 -6.90
C ASN A 72 -8.86 15.05 -5.76
N GLY A 73 -7.76 14.38 -5.37
CA GLY A 73 -6.89 14.82 -4.28
C GLY A 73 -7.41 14.48 -2.88
N GLU A 74 -8.53 13.77 -2.74
CA GLU A 74 -9.12 13.35 -1.48
C GLU A 74 -9.08 11.84 -1.31
N LEU A 75 -9.02 11.37 -0.06
CA LEU A 75 -9.08 9.96 0.25
C LEU A 75 -10.50 9.43 0.01
N ASP A 76 -10.64 8.38 -0.80
CA ASP A 76 -11.86 7.61 -0.93
C ASP A 76 -11.99 6.67 0.28
N GLN A 77 -12.62 7.18 1.34
CA GLN A 77 -12.74 6.47 2.62
C GLN A 77 -13.55 5.17 2.48
N ASP A 78 -14.57 5.17 1.62
CA ASP A 78 -15.39 3.99 1.38
C ASP A 78 -14.58 2.91 0.67
N PHE A 79 -13.79 3.28 -0.33
CA PHE A 79 -12.86 2.35 -0.98
C PHE A 79 -11.91 1.70 0.04
N VAL A 80 -11.28 2.48 0.92
CA VAL A 80 -10.35 1.96 1.93
C VAL A 80 -11.05 0.98 2.89
N VAL A 81 -12.26 1.29 3.34
CA VAL A 81 -13.03 0.43 4.24
C VAL A 81 -13.43 -0.87 3.55
N GLU A 82 -13.88 -0.80 2.30
CA GLU A 82 -14.29 -1.98 1.54
C GLU A 82 -13.10 -2.88 1.18
N GLU A 83 -11.94 -2.34 0.83
CA GLU A 83 -10.72 -3.13 0.62
C GLU A 83 -10.28 -3.81 1.92
N ALA A 84 -10.25 -3.09 3.05
CA ALA A 84 -9.91 -3.68 4.35
C ALA A 84 -10.85 -4.84 4.74
N LYS A 85 -12.16 -4.72 4.46
CA LYS A 85 -13.12 -5.82 4.66
C LYS A 85 -12.80 -7.03 3.79
N LYS A 86 -12.50 -6.82 2.50
CA LYS A 86 -12.15 -7.92 1.57
C LYS A 86 -10.94 -8.69 2.05
N ASP A 87 -9.91 -7.99 2.52
CA ASP A 87 -8.69 -8.63 3.04
C ASP A 87 -8.97 -9.40 4.34
N LEU A 88 -9.78 -8.85 5.24
CA LEU A 88 -10.14 -9.53 6.50
C LEU A 88 -11.04 -10.75 6.30
N VAL A 89 -11.94 -10.73 5.32
CA VAL A 89 -12.76 -11.88 4.95
C VAL A 89 -11.89 -13.07 4.49
N GLN A 90 -10.78 -12.81 3.79
CA GLN A 90 -9.85 -13.87 3.36
C GLN A 90 -9.19 -14.61 4.53
N VAL A 91 -9.10 -13.95 5.70
CA VAL A 91 -8.50 -14.51 6.92
C VAL A 91 -9.54 -14.78 8.02
N ASN A 92 -10.83 -14.78 7.68
CA ASN A 92 -11.96 -15.04 8.59
C ASN A 92 -11.99 -14.12 9.82
N LEU A 93 -11.61 -12.86 9.63
CA LEU A 93 -11.71 -11.81 10.63
C LEU A 93 -12.80 -10.81 10.24
N THR A 94 -13.40 -10.16 11.24
CA THR A 94 -14.43 -9.13 11.01
C THR A 94 -13.93 -7.79 11.51
N LEU A 95 -14.06 -6.77 10.65
CA LEU A 95 -13.69 -5.40 10.95
C LEU A 95 -14.71 -4.75 11.89
N ASP A 96 -14.26 -4.08 12.95
CA ASP A 96 -15.06 -3.06 13.63
C ASP A 96 -15.13 -1.82 12.73
N GLU A 97 -16.05 -1.86 11.76
CA GLU A 97 -16.18 -0.84 10.73
C GLU A 97 -16.40 0.57 11.30
N PRO A 98 -17.28 0.82 12.28
CA PRO A 98 -17.42 2.15 12.87
C PRO A 98 -16.13 2.69 13.48
N LYS A 99 -15.35 1.84 14.18
CA LYS A 99 -14.05 2.25 14.72
C LYS A 99 -13.03 2.49 13.60
N PHE A 100 -12.97 1.61 12.60
CA PHE A 100 -12.05 1.76 11.47
C PHE A 100 -12.35 3.02 10.65
N ARG A 101 -13.62 3.30 10.34
CA ARG A 101 -14.05 4.50 9.62
C ARG A 101 -13.60 5.80 10.31
N ARG A 102 -13.67 5.85 11.64
CA ARG A 102 -13.17 7.02 12.41
C ARG A 102 -11.66 7.20 12.27
N SER A 103 -10.90 6.10 12.28
CA SER A 103 -9.46 6.15 12.06
C SER A 103 -9.12 6.58 10.62
N VAL A 104 -9.82 6.04 9.63
CA VAL A 104 -9.67 6.43 8.21
C VAL A 104 -10.01 7.92 8.02
N ALA A 105 -11.09 8.43 8.63
CA ALA A 105 -11.44 9.84 8.59
C ALA A 105 -10.35 10.74 9.22
N THR A 106 -9.74 10.29 10.32
CA THR A 106 -8.58 10.97 10.93
C THR A 106 -7.39 11.04 9.96
N CYS A 107 -7.15 9.98 9.19
CA CYS A 107 -6.13 9.99 8.16
C CYS A 107 -6.50 10.84 6.94
N ALA A 108 -7.79 10.91 6.55
CA ALA A 108 -8.24 11.77 5.45
C ALA A 108 -8.07 13.28 5.76
N ALA A 109 -8.13 13.64 7.04
CA ALA A 109 -7.95 15.00 7.53
C ALA A 109 -6.49 15.47 7.58
N GLN A 110 -5.52 14.61 7.23
CA GLN A 110 -4.12 15.03 7.14
C GLN A 110 -3.95 16.12 6.08
N ASP A 111 -3.16 17.13 6.42
CA ASP A 111 -2.81 18.24 5.53
C ASP A 111 -1.32 18.19 5.15
N GLY A 112 -0.89 19.14 4.33
CA GLY A 112 0.52 19.44 4.18
C GLY A 112 0.79 20.48 3.10
N GLN A 113 1.87 21.24 3.27
CA GLN A 113 2.32 22.20 2.27
C GLN A 113 3.25 21.54 1.24
N GLY A 114 3.15 21.98 -0.01
CA GLY A 114 3.96 21.51 -1.12
C GLY A 114 3.35 20.35 -1.89
N GLN A 115 4.01 20.00 -3.00
CA GLN A 115 3.51 18.99 -3.94
C GLN A 115 3.48 17.60 -3.28
N CYS A 116 2.34 16.95 -3.42
CA CYS A 116 2.05 15.58 -3.00
C CYS A 116 2.23 15.30 -1.50
N THR A 117 2.46 16.34 -0.69
CA THR A 117 2.68 16.22 0.76
C THR A 117 1.43 15.72 1.46
N ARG A 118 0.25 16.26 1.10
CA ARG A 118 -1.03 15.82 1.65
C ARG A 118 -1.24 14.31 1.45
N SER A 119 -1.19 13.85 0.20
CA SER A 119 -1.37 12.44 -0.16
C SER A 119 -0.38 11.52 0.57
N ASN A 120 0.89 11.94 0.68
CA ASN A 120 1.91 11.21 1.43
C ASN A 120 1.59 11.14 2.93
N ASN A 121 1.10 12.23 3.54
CA ASN A 121 0.72 12.25 4.95
C ASN A 121 -0.51 11.38 5.24
N ILE A 122 -1.52 11.42 4.36
CA ILE A 122 -2.67 10.52 4.42
C ILE A 122 -2.20 9.07 4.41
N TRP A 123 -1.32 8.71 3.47
CA TRP A 123 -0.83 7.35 3.34
C TRP A 123 0.02 6.88 4.52
N LYS A 124 0.89 7.74 5.06
CA LYS A 124 1.64 7.44 6.28
C LYS A 124 0.70 7.09 7.44
N CYS A 125 -0.34 7.91 7.64
CA CYS A 125 -1.35 7.65 8.67
C CYS A 125 -2.06 6.30 8.46
N LEU A 126 -2.44 5.97 7.22
CA LEU A 126 -3.06 4.68 6.90
C LEU A 126 -2.09 3.51 7.14
N ALA A 127 -0.83 3.62 6.71
CA ALA A 127 0.18 2.59 6.93
C ALA A 127 0.44 2.36 8.43
N ASP A 128 0.48 3.43 9.23
CA ASP A 128 0.62 3.34 10.68
C ASP A 128 -0.62 2.67 11.32
N LEU A 129 -1.82 3.02 10.87
CA LEU A 129 -3.07 2.37 11.30
C LEU A 129 -3.08 0.86 11.00
N LEU A 130 -2.62 0.46 9.81
CA LEU A 130 -2.58 -0.94 9.39
C LEU A 130 -1.50 -1.73 10.15
N SER A 131 -0.34 -1.13 10.39
CA SER A 131 0.76 -1.77 11.14
C SER A 131 0.52 -1.83 12.65
N GLY A 132 -0.24 -0.88 13.21
CA GLY A 132 -0.61 -0.84 14.62
C GLY A 132 -1.71 -1.82 15.03
N GLY A 133 -2.29 -2.54 14.07
CA GLY A 133 -3.36 -3.52 14.28
C GLY A 133 -4.73 -2.95 13.92
N LEU A 134 -5.44 -3.67 13.05
CA LEU A 134 -6.81 -3.33 12.67
C LEU A 134 -7.77 -3.50 13.87
N PRO A 135 -8.77 -2.61 14.02
CA PRO A 135 -9.79 -2.79 15.04
C PRO A 135 -10.73 -3.93 14.58
N LEU A 136 -10.66 -5.07 15.25
CA LEU A 136 -11.47 -6.26 14.95
C LEU A 136 -12.55 -6.44 16.01
N VAL A 137 -13.71 -6.97 15.61
CA VAL A 137 -14.68 -7.49 16.56
C VAL A 137 -14.31 -8.93 16.93
N SER A 138 -14.31 -9.21 18.23
CA SER A 138 -14.09 -10.55 18.79
C SER A 138 -15.32 -11.43 18.67
#